data_AF-A0A376KTZ8-F1
#
_entry.id   AF-A0A376KTZ8-F1
#
_cell.length_a   1.000
_cell.length_b   1.000
_cell.length_c   1.000
_cell.angle_alpha   90.00
_cell.angle_beta   90.00
_cell.angle_gamma   90.00
#
_symmetry.space_group_name_H-M   'P 1'
#
loop_
_entity.id
_entity.type
_entity.pdbx_description
1 polymer ?
#
loop_
_entity_poly.entity_id
_entity_poly.type
_entity_poly.pdbx_seq_one_letter_code
_entity_poly.pdbx_strand_id
1 'polypeptide(L)'
;MSGFKKGFLWGGAVAAHQLEGGWNEGGKGISIADVMTAGAHGVPREVTEGVIDGLNYPNHEAIDFYHRYKTDIQLFAEMGFKCFRTSIAWTRIFPQGDEQEPNEEGLQFYDDLFDECLKQGMEPVVTLSHFEMPYHLVTKYGGWRNRKLIDFFIRFASTVFTRYKRKSKVLDDV
;
A
#
# COMPACT_ATOMS: atom_id res chain seq x y z
N MET A 1 30.32 -19.65 -13.40
CA MET A 1 29.03 -19.19 -13.96
C MET A 1 28.06 -18.99 -12.81
N SER A 2 27.30 -17.90 -12.77
CA SER A 2 26.30 -17.71 -11.70
C SER A 2 25.17 -18.74 -11.86
N GLY A 3 24.65 -19.27 -10.74
CA GLY A 3 23.57 -20.27 -10.72
C GLY A 3 22.16 -19.71 -10.99
N PHE A 4 22.05 -18.40 -11.23
CA PHE A 4 20.77 -17.71 -11.43
C PHE A 4 20.45 -17.54 -12.91
N LYS A 5 19.17 -17.62 -13.27
CA LYS A 5 18.70 -17.32 -14.64
C LYS A 5 19.08 -15.88 -15.02
N LYS A 6 19.42 -15.68 -16.30
CA LYS A 6 19.58 -14.33 -16.84
C LYS A 6 18.27 -13.56 -16.65
N GLY A 7 18.35 -12.33 -16.14
CA GLY A 7 17.18 -11.51 -15.83
C GLY A 7 16.49 -11.83 -14.49
N PHE A 8 17.16 -12.53 -13.57
CA PHE A 8 16.65 -12.70 -12.21
C PHE A 8 16.36 -11.34 -11.55
N LEU A 9 15.15 -11.15 -11.05
CA LEU A 9 14.67 -9.90 -10.47
C LEU A 9 15.07 -9.80 -8.99
N TRP A 10 16.31 -9.38 -8.74
CA TRP A 10 16.74 -9.00 -7.40
C TRP A 10 16.03 -7.73 -6.96
N GLY A 11 15.59 -7.67 -5.70
CA GLY A 11 14.87 -6.53 -5.19
C GLY A 11 14.62 -6.61 -3.69
N GLY A 12 13.79 -5.71 -3.20
CA GLY A 12 13.30 -5.65 -1.82
C GLY A 12 11.78 -5.54 -1.79
N ALA A 13 11.19 -5.85 -0.63
CA ALA A 13 9.75 -5.89 -0.45
C ALA A 13 9.31 -5.18 0.84
N VAL A 14 8.22 -4.42 0.74
CA VAL A 14 7.56 -3.69 1.82
C VAL A 14 6.03 -3.70 1.60
N ALA A 15 5.27 -3.12 2.55
CA ALA A 15 3.83 -2.89 2.42
C ALA A 15 3.50 -1.45 2.80
N ALA A 16 2.59 -0.80 2.07
CA ALA A 16 2.28 0.63 2.16
C ALA A 16 2.03 1.11 3.59
N HIS A 17 1.10 0.51 4.33
CA HIS A 17 0.84 0.88 5.72
C HIS A 17 2.05 0.77 6.69
N GLN A 18 3.09 0.02 6.34
CA GLN A 18 4.27 -0.18 7.19
C GLN A 18 5.36 0.85 6.97
N LEU A 19 5.35 1.56 5.83
CA LEU A 19 6.42 2.50 5.50
C LEU A 19 5.94 3.88 5.05
N GLU A 20 4.78 3.98 4.40
CA GLU A 20 4.34 5.23 3.76
C GLU A 20 4.19 6.37 4.77
N GLY A 21 3.44 6.15 5.85
CA GLY A 21 2.96 7.27 6.67
C GLY A 21 1.95 8.10 5.88
N GLY A 22 1.87 9.41 6.15
CA GLY A 22 0.92 10.32 5.50
C GLY A 22 -0.50 9.75 5.54
N TRP A 23 -0.89 9.18 6.68
CA TRP A 23 -2.02 8.25 6.78
C TRP A 23 -3.39 8.88 6.51
N ASN A 24 -3.47 10.20 6.67
CA ASN A 24 -4.64 11.05 6.45
C ASN A 24 -4.39 12.11 5.35
N GLU A 25 -3.33 11.96 4.56
CA GLU A 25 -2.97 12.89 3.49
C GLU A 25 -3.48 12.43 2.13
N GLY A 26 -3.66 13.40 1.23
CA GLY A 26 -4.10 13.18 -0.14
C GLY A 26 -5.45 12.47 -0.25
N GLY A 27 -6.35 12.73 0.70
CA GLY A 27 -7.66 12.08 0.77
C GLY A 27 -7.66 10.63 1.24
N LYS A 28 -6.52 10.08 1.73
CA LYS A 28 -6.44 8.71 2.25
C LYS A 28 -7.43 8.49 3.40
N GLY A 29 -8.19 7.41 3.32
CA GLY A 29 -9.09 6.95 4.38
C GLY A 29 -8.39 6.13 5.47
N ILE A 30 -9.11 5.93 6.57
CA ILE A 30 -8.66 5.09 7.70
C ILE A 30 -8.65 3.62 7.25
N SER A 31 -7.50 2.96 7.36
CA SER A 31 -7.34 1.52 7.16
C SER A 31 -7.46 0.75 8.47
N ILE A 32 -7.58 -0.58 8.39
CA ILE A 32 -7.51 -1.43 9.58
C ILE A 32 -6.17 -1.32 10.34
N ALA A 33 -5.07 -0.93 9.67
CA ALA A 33 -3.79 -0.73 10.33
C ALA A 33 -3.73 0.59 11.13
N ASP A 34 -4.52 1.59 10.72
CA ASP A 34 -4.56 2.91 11.35
C ASP A 34 -5.27 2.89 12.72
N VAL A 35 -5.96 1.79 13.06
CA VAL A 35 -6.62 1.57 14.36
C VAL A 35 -5.91 0.51 15.20
N MET A 36 -4.67 0.15 14.85
CA MET A 36 -3.85 -0.80 15.59
C MET A 36 -2.76 -0.07 16.38
N THR A 37 -2.81 -0.14 17.71
CA THR A 37 -1.81 0.51 18.56
C THR A 37 -0.44 -0.17 18.46
N ALA A 38 0.61 0.51 18.91
CA ALA A 38 1.92 -0.10 19.09
C ALA A 38 1.86 -1.22 20.14
N GLY A 39 2.64 -2.28 19.90
CA GLY A 39 2.89 -3.36 20.86
C GLY A 39 4.38 -3.57 21.07
N ALA A 40 4.73 -4.60 21.84
CA ALA A 40 6.11 -5.00 22.08
C ALA A 40 6.18 -6.51 22.36
N HIS A 41 7.37 -7.04 22.60
CA HIS A 41 7.49 -8.43 23.04
C HIS A 41 6.72 -8.64 24.36
N GLY A 42 5.75 -9.56 24.35
CA GLY A 42 4.86 -9.81 25.50
C GLY A 42 3.73 -8.79 25.68
N VAL A 43 3.63 -7.77 24.81
CA VAL A 43 2.57 -6.75 24.83
C VAL A 43 1.88 -6.73 23.46
N PRO A 44 0.67 -7.29 23.33
CA PRO A 44 -0.01 -7.34 22.04
C PRO A 44 -0.37 -5.94 21.54
N ARG A 45 -0.50 -5.78 20.23
CA ARG A 45 -1.16 -4.62 19.64
C ARG A 45 -2.66 -4.68 19.98
N GLU A 46 -3.26 -3.53 20.24
CA GLU A 46 -4.70 -3.42 20.47
C GLU A 46 -5.39 -2.88 19.21
N VAL A 47 -6.58 -3.39 18.91
CA VAL A 47 -7.44 -2.86 17.84
C VAL A 47 -8.50 -1.98 18.50
N THR A 48 -8.53 -0.71 18.16
CA THR A 48 -9.42 0.29 18.76
C THR A 48 -10.65 0.54 17.90
N GLU A 49 -11.72 1.09 18.49
CA GLU A 49 -12.92 1.53 17.76
C GLU A 49 -12.67 2.87 17.04
N GLY A 50 -11.85 2.84 15.99
CA GLY A 50 -11.36 4.05 15.33
C GLY A 50 -10.09 4.61 15.98
N VAL A 51 -9.68 5.79 15.54
CA VAL A 51 -8.48 6.46 16.08
C VAL A 51 -8.85 7.22 17.35
N ILE A 52 -8.19 6.88 18.45
CA ILE A 52 -8.38 7.47 19.78
C ILE A 52 -7.18 8.37 20.12
N ASP A 53 -7.45 9.63 20.42
CA ASP A 53 -6.43 10.61 20.82
C ASP A 53 -5.63 10.14 22.05
N GLY A 54 -4.32 10.35 22.02
CA GLY A 54 -3.40 9.97 23.09
C GLY A 54 -2.89 8.52 23.01
N LEU A 55 -3.41 7.70 22.10
CA LEU A 55 -2.83 6.38 21.79
C LEU A 55 -1.78 6.47 20.67
N ASN A 56 -0.84 5.53 20.67
CA ASN A 56 0.24 5.46 19.68
C ASN A 56 -0.13 4.48 18.55
N TYR A 57 -0.31 4.99 17.34
CA TYR A 57 -0.54 4.22 16.12
C TYR A 57 0.69 4.34 15.21
N PRO A 58 1.63 3.38 15.24
CA PRO A 58 2.92 3.52 14.56
C PRO A 58 2.79 3.61 13.03
N ASN A 59 1.68 3.14 12.47
CA ASN A 59 1.40 3.18 11.04
C ASN A 59 1.03 4.59 10.52
N HIS A 60 0.69 5.52 11.41
CA HIS A 60 0.31 6.88 11.02
C HIS A 60 1.47 7.67 10.39
N GLU A 61 2.64 7.57 11.00
CA GLU A 61 3.89 8.18 10.51
C GLU A 61 4.79 7.15 9.79
N ALA A 62 4.83 5.90 10.28
CA ALA A 62 5.70 4.85 9.78
C ALA A 62 7.17 5.31 9.67
N ILE A 63 7.74 5.35 8.47
CA ILE A 63 9.08 5.93 8.21
C ILE A 63 9.03 7.11 7.24
N ASP A 64 7.83 7.64 6.99
CA ASP A 64 7.58 8.78 6.12
C ASP A 64 8.03 8.57 4.66
N PHE A 65 7.87 7.35 4.13
CA PHE A 65 8.17 7.05 2.73
C PHE A 65 7.28 7.84 1.77
N TYR A 66 6.06 8.22 2.18
CA TYR A 66 5.13 9.01 1.38
C TYR A 66 5.77 10.33 0.88
N HIS A 67 6.55 11.00 1.72
CA HIS A 67 7.27 12.22 1.33
C HIS A 67 8.68 11.95 0.80
N ARG A 68 9.30 10.85 1.22
CA ARG A 68 10.74 10.59 1.02
C ARG A 68 11.05 9.60 -0.10
N TYR A 69 10.05 8.99 -0.73
CA TYR A 69 10.23 7.87 -1.67
C TYR A 69 11.28 8.17 -2.75
N LYS A 70 11.38 9.40 -3.26
CA LYS A 70 12.38 9.72 -4.30
C LYS A 70 13.81 9.45 -3.85
N THR A 71 14.15 9.80 -2.61
CA THR A 71 15.48 9.54 -2.04
C THR A 71 15.64 8.05 -1.75
N ASP A 72 14.61 7.39 -1.21
CA ASP A 72 14.68 5.98 -0.86
C ASP A 72 14.80 5.07 -2.10
N ILE A 73 14.09 5.41 -3.18
CA ILE A 73 14.19 4.75 -4.48
C ILE A 73 15.60 4.91 -5.08
N GLN A 74 16.27 6.05 -4.88
CA GLN A 74 17.67 6.22 -5.30
C GLN A 74 18.62 5.29 -4.53
N LEU A 75 18.42 5.11 -3.22
CA LEU A 75 19.19 4.17 -2.41
C LEU A 75 18.99 2.72 -2.88
N PHE A 76 17.77 2.35 -3.27
CA PHE A 76 17.49 1.02 -3.84
C PHE A 76 18.20 0.80 -5.18
N ALA A 77 18.25 1.85 -6.01
CA ALA A 77 18.97 1.84 -7.27
C ALA A 77 20.50 1.70 -7.06
N GLU A 78 21.06 2.36 -6.04
CA GLU A 78 22.48 2.24 -5.66
C GLU A 78 22.85 0.80 -5.26
N MET A 79 21.95 0.09 -4.59
CA MET A 79 22.10 -1.35 -4.31
C MET A 79 21.94 -2.25 -5.55
N GLY A 80 21.55 -1.69 -6.69
CA GLY A 80 21.42 -2.42 -7.96
C GLY A 80 20.13 -3.22 -8.10
N PHE A 81 19.06 -2.84 -7.39
CA PHE A 81 17.75 -3.49 -7.51
C PHE A 81 17.26 -3.53 -8.96
N LYS A 82 16.54 -4.60 -9.29
CA LYS A 82 15.87 -4.83 -10.58
C LYS A 82 14.35 -4.78 -10.44
N CYS A 83 13.83 -5.00 -9.24
CA CYS A 83 12.45 -4.77 -8.90
C CYS A 83 12.32 -4.17 -7.50
N PHE A 84 11.19 -3.52 -7.25
CA PHE A 84 10.78 -3.07 -5.94
C PHE A 84 9.35 -3.51 -5.68
N ARG A 85 9.14 -4.30 -4.63
CA ARG A 85 7.81 -4.78 -4.25
C ARG A 85 7.21 -3.90 -3.16
N THR A 86 6.02 -3.37 -3.43
CA THR A 86 5.19 -2.68 -2.43
C THR A 86 3.71 -3.07 -2.60
N SER A 87 2.83 -2.56 -1.75
CA SER A 87 1.37 -2.57 -1.98
C SER A 87 0.87 -1.20 -2.43
N ILE A 88 -0.29 -1.19 -3.08
CA ILE A 88 -1.09 0.02 -3.25
C ILE A 88 -2.06 0.06 -2.08
N ALA A 89 -1.98 1.09 -1.24
CA ALA A 89 -2.90 1.28 -0.14
C ALA A 89 -4.32 1.45 -0.68
N TRP A 90 -5.19 0.48 -0.41
CA TRP A 90 -6.59 0.52 -0.85
C TRP A 90 -7.26 1.82 -0.40
N THR A 91 -7.00 2.28 0.81
CA THR A 91 -7.57 3.52 1.34
C THR A 91 -7.06 4.80 0.69
N ARG A 92 -5.97 4.77 -0.10
CA ARG A 92 -5.61 5.91 -0.96
C ARG A 92 -6.46 5.96 -2.22
N ILE A 93 -6.91 4.83 -2.74
CA ILE A 93 -7.68 4.76 -3.99
C ILE A 93 -9.19 4.83 -3.72
N PHE A 94 -9.68 4.12 -2.71
CA PHE A 94 -11.08 4.14 -2.25
C PHE A 94 -11.08 4.30 -0.72
N PRO A 95 -11.13 5.55 -0.21
CA PRO A 95 -10.98 5.86 1.21
C PRO A 95 -11.92 5.11 2.15
N GLN A 96 -13.19 4.98 1.76
CA GLN A 96 -14.21 4.20 2.47
C GLN A 96 -14.35 2.80 1.87
N GLY A 97 -13.99 2.61 0.60
CA GLY A 97 -14.03 1.32 -0.10
C GLY A 97 -15.33 1.08 -0.87
N ASP A 98 -16.38 1.86 -0.63
CA ASP A 98 -17.68 1.74 -1.28
C ASP A 98 -18.03 2.90 -2.23
N GLU A 99 -17.10 3.83 -2.44
CA GLU A 99 -17.23 4.88 -3.46
C GLU A 99 -17.30 4.29 -4.88
N GLN A 100 -17.92 5.06 -5.78
CA GLN A 100 -18.01 4.69 -7.20
C GLN A 100 -16.80 5.18 -7.99
N GLU A 101 -16.31 6.37 -7.67
CA GLU A 101 -15.13 6.97 -8.31
C GLU A 101 -13.91 6.86 -7.39
N PRO A 102 -12.72 6.61 -7.94
CA PRO A 102 -11.50 6.56 -7.16
C PRO A 102 -11.04 7.96 -6.76
N ASN A 103 -10.20 8.02 -5.73
CA ASN A 103 -9.48 9.22 -5.36
C ASN A 103 -8.26 9.43 -6.29
N GLU A 104 -8.32 10.49 -7.11
CA GLU A 104 -7.27 10.77 -8.10
C GLU A 104 -5.92 11.13 -7.45
N GLU A 105 -5.91 11.78 -6.29
CA GLU A 105 -4.65 12.13 -5.62
C GLU A 105 -3.88 10.88 -5.16
N GLY A 106 -4.62 9.87 -4.66
CA GLY A 106 -4.05 8.56 -4.37
C GLY A 106 -3.54 7.84 -5.61
N LEU A 107 -4.24 7.95 -6.75
CA LEU A 107 -3.77 7.39 -8.01
C LEU A 107 -2.49 8.08 -8.51
N GLN A 108 -2.43 9.40 -8.39
CA GLN A 108 -1.28 10.21 -8.80
C GLN A 108 -0.04 9.90 -7.96
N PHE A 109 -0.20 9.69 -6.64
CA PHE A 109 0.91 9.28 -5.78
C PHE A 109 1.63 8.02 -6.30
N TYR A 110 0.86 6.98 -6.66
CA TYR A 110 1.44 5.75 -7.20
C TYR A 110 1.94 5.90 -8.64
N ASP A 111 1.37 6.81 -9.44
CA ASP A 111 1.98 7.18 -10.72
C ASP A 111 3.40 7.72 -10.52
N ASP A 112 3.55 8.68 -9.60
CA ASP A 112 4.85 9.32 -9.35
C ASP A 112 5.86 8.31 -8.74
N LEU A 113 5.41 7.46 -7.82
CA LEU A 113 6.24 6.41 -7.23
C LEU A 113 6.73 5.40 -8.28
N PHE A 114 5.83 4.92 -9.14
CA PHE A 114 6.19 3.96 -10.18
C PHE A 114 7.05 4.60 -11.27
N ASP A 115 6.80 5.86 -11.63
CA ASP A 115 7.63 6.58 -12.58
C ASP A 115 9.06 6.78 -12.05
N GLU A 116 9.24 7.07 -10.76
CA GLU A 116 10.59 7.15 -10.17
C GLU A 116 11.27 5.77 -10.12
N CYS A 117 10.54 4.68 -9.83
CA CYS A 117 11.09 3.31 -9.93
C CYS A 117 11.58 2.99 -11.35
N LEU A 118 10.74 3.23 -12.36
CA LEU A 118 11.03 2.94 -13.76
C LEU A 118 12.18 3.78 -14.29
N LYS A 119 12.26 5.05 -13.89
CA LYS A 119 13.36 5.96 -14.22
C LYS A 119 14.71 5.44 -13.73
N GLN A 120 14.73 4.75 -12.58
CA GLN A 120 15.93 4.09 -12.04
C GLN A 120 16.13 2.66 -12.60
N GLY A 121 15.31 2.21 -13.55
CA GLY A 121 15.41 0.89 -14.16
C GLY A 121 14.91 -0.26 -13.27
N MET A 122 14.03 0.04 -12.31
CA MET A 122 13.41 -0.95 -11.43
C MET A 122 11.97 -1.22 -11.83
N GLU A 123 11.61 -2.50 -11.92
CA GLU A 123 10.25 -2.95 -12.16
C GLU A 123 9.40 -2.87 -10.87
N PRO A 124 8.30 -2.11 -10.85
CA PRO A 124 7.36 -2.14 -9.72
C PRO A 124 6.64 -3.49 -9.67
N VAL A 125 6.62 -4.08 -8.48
CA VAL A 125 5.91 -5.32 -8.17
C VAL A 125 4.83 -5.01 -7.14
N VAL A 126 3.57 -5.13 -7.52
CA VAL A 126 2.45 -4.61 -6.72
C VAL A 126 1.66 -5.74 -6.08
N THR A 127 1.39 -5.60 -4.78
CA THR A 127 0.39 -6.40 -4.03
C THR A 127 -0.88 -5.56 -3.86
N LEU A 128 -2.05 -6.08 -4.23
CA LEU A 128 -3.31 -5.31 -4.19
C LEU A 128 -3.85 -5.14 -2.77
N SER A 129 -3.96 -6.23 -2.01
CA SER A 129 -4.41 -6.19 -0.61
C SER A 129 -3.28 -6.66 0.30
N HIS A 130 -2.81 -5.79 1.22
CA HIS A 130 -1.70 -6.13 2.11
C HIS A 130 -1.95 -5.62 3.54
N PHE A 131 -2.96 -6.21 4.17
CA PHE A 131 -3.37 -5.94 5.56
C PHE A 131 -3.79 -4.49 5.85
N GLU A 132 -4.39 -3.81 4.86
CA GLU A 132 -4.70 -2.37 4.95
C GLU A 132 -6.03 -1.98 4.29
N MET A 133 -7.02 -2.88 4.32
CA MET A 133 -8.36 -2.57 3.78
C MET A 133 -9.00 -1.38 4.52
N PRO A 134 -9.92 -0.63 3.88
CA PRO A 134 -10.65 0.45 4.52
C PRO A 134 -11.39 0.01 5.78
N TYR A 135 -11.17 0.71 6.88
CA TYR A 135 -11.81 0.43 8.17
C TYR A 135 -13.34 0.57 8.08
N HIS A 136 -13.83 1.48 7.24
CA HIS A 136 -15.25 1.61 6.92
C HIS A 136 -15.89 0.31 6.40
N LEU A 137 -15.16 -0.48 5.60
CA LEU A 137 -15.67 -1.77 5.13
C LEU A 137 -15.84 -2.77 6.27
N VAL A 138 -15.02 -2.66 7.33
CA VAL A 138 -15.16 -3.47 8.54
C VAL A 138 -16.37 -3.02 9.34
N THR A 139 -16.49 -1.73 9.66
CA THR A 139 -17.56 -1.21 10.53
C THR A 139 -18.93 -1.24 9.88
N LYS A 140 -19.04 -0.91 8.60
CA LYS A 140 -20.33 -0.83 7.88
C LYS A 140 -20.81 -2.16 7.33
N TYR A 141 -19.90 -3.04 6.91
CA TYR A 141 -20.24 -4.28 6.20
C TYR A 141 -19.80 -5.55 6.93
N GLY A 142 -19.00 -5.46 8.00
CA GLY A 142 -18.46 -6.65 8.69
C GLY A 142 -17.24 -7.26 8.00
N GLY A 143 -16.54 -6.48 7.16
CA GLY A 143 -15.37 -6.93 6.43
C GLY A 143 -15.71 -8.04 5.43
N TRP A 144 -14.74 -8.92 5.15
CA TRP A 144 -14.85 -9.98 4.13
C TRP A 144 -15.94 -11.02 4.37
N ARG A 145 -16.61 -10.99 5.52
CA ARG A 145 -17.83 -11.80 5.78
C ARG A 145 -18.99 -11.38 4.89
N ASN A 146 -18.96 -10.17 4.32
CA ASN A 146 -20.02 -9.65 3.46
C ASN A 146 -19.63 -9.73 1.98
N ARG A 147 -20.48 -10.40 1.20
CA ARG A 147 -20.24 -10.68 -0.22
C ARG A 147 -20.07 -9.42 -1.07
N LYS A 148 -20.62 -8.28 -0.65
CA LYS A 148 -20.45 -6.99 -1.36
C LYS A 148 -18.98 -6.56 -1.48
N LEU A 149 -18.11 -7.01 -0.58
CA LEU A 149 -16.69 -6.65 -0.63
C LEU A 149 -15.97 -7.25 -1.83
N ILE A 150 -16.49 -8.33 -2.40
CA ILE A 150 -15.98 -8.87 -3.66
C ILE A 150 -16.08 -7.80 -4.75
N ASP A 151 -17.24 -7.14 -4.88
CA ASP A 151 -17.46 -6.10 -5.90
C ASP A 151 -16.63 -4.84 -5.61
N PHE A 152 -16.49 -4.47 -4.33
CA PHE A 152 -15.64 -3.34 -3.91
C PHE A 152 -14.17 -3.58 -4.24
N PHE A 153 -13.67 -4.79 -3.96
CA PHE A 153 -12.31 -5.16 -4.27
C PHE A 153 -12.07 -5.26 -5.78
N ILE A 154 -13.01 -5.85 -6.54
CA ILE A 154 -12.91 -5.91 -8.00
C ILE A 154 -12.87 -4.50 -8.61
N ARG A 155 -13.65 -3.54 -8.09
CA ARG A 155 -13.58 -2.15 -8.54
C ARG A 155 -12.21 -1.55 -8.27
N PHE A 156 -11.69 -1.70 -7.04
CA PHE A 156 -10.34 -1.26 -6.68
C PHE A 156 -9.27 -1.87 -7.60
N ALA A 157 -9.26 -3.19 -7.74
CA ALA A 157 -8.33 -3.92 -8.59
C ALA A 157 -8.43 -3.45 -10.05
N SER A 158 -9.65 -3.33 -10.59
CA SER A 158 -9.88 -2.92 -11.98
C SER A 158 -9.38 -1.51 -12.26
N THR A 159 -9.60 -0.57 -11.33
CA THR A 159 -9.07 0.80 -11.40
C THR A 159 -7.55 0.79 -11.45
N VAL A 160 -6.91 0.09 -10.51
CA VAL A 160 -5.44 -0.03 -10.41
C VAL A 160 -4.85 -0.69 -11.66
N PHE A 161 -5.43 -1.81 -12.11
CA PHE A 161 -5.01 -2.48 -13.33
C PHE A 161 -5.13 -1.58 -14.55
N THR A 162 -6.23 -0.82 -14.66
CA THR A 162 -6.46 0.09 -15.79
C THR A 162 -5.45 1.23 -15.79
N ARG A 163 -5.19 1.85 -14.63
CA ARG A 163 -4.26 2.97 -14.48
C ARG A 163 -2.81 2.55 -14.75
N TYR A 164 -2.35 1.44 -14.17
CA TYR A 164 -0.93 1.08 -14.16
C TYR A 164 -0.54 -0.07 -15.09
N LYS A 165 -1.42 -0.49 -16.01
CA LYS A 165 -1.20 -1.60 -16.95
C LYS A 165 0.17 -1.61 -17.64
N ARG A 166 0.76 -0.43 -17.87
CA ARG A 166 2.04 -0.26 -18.56
C ARG A 166 3.21 0.08 -17.64
N LYS A 167 2.96 0.26 -16.34
CA LYS A 167 3.94 0.73 -15.36
C LYS A 167 4.34 -0.31 -14.32
N SER A 168 3.55 -1.36 -14.11
CA SER A 168 3.83 -2.36 -13.07
C SER A 168 3.54 -3.80 -13.50
N LYS A 169 4.19 -4.73 -12.79
CA LYS A 169 3.80 -6.14 -12.78
C LYS A 169 3.01 -6.38 -11.49
N VAL A 170 1.71 -6.50 -11.61
CA VAL A 170 0.84 -6.83 -10.48
C VAL A 170 0.96 -8.32 -10.18
N LEU A 171 1.23 -8.65 -8.92
CA LEU A 171 1.16 -10.02 -8.42
C LEU A 171 -0.21 -10.24 -7.78
N ASP A 172 -0.77 -11.42 -8.03
CA ASP A 172 -2.06 -11.88 -7.49
C ASP A 172 -2.09 -11.87 -5.96
N ASP A 173 -3.30 -11.78 -5.41
CA ASP A 173 -3.59 -11.73 -3.97
C ASP A 173 -2.87 -12.83 -3.18
N VAL A 174 -2.13 -12.45 -2.14
CA VAL A 174 -1.56 -13.38 -1.14
C VAL A 174 -2.35 -13.27 0.15
#